data_AF-A0A954YZJ5-F1
#
_entry.id   AF-A0A954YZJ5-F1
#
_cell.length_a   1.000
_cell.length_b   1.000
_cell.length_c   1.000
_cell.angle_alpha   90.00
_cell.angle_beta   90.00
_cell.angle_gamma   90.00
#
_symmetry.space_group_name_H-M   'P 1'
#
loop_
_entity.id
_entity.type
_entity.pdbx_description
1 polymer ?
#
loop_
_entity_poly.entity_id
_entity_poly.type
_entity_poly.pdbx_seq_one_letter_code
_entity_poly.pdbx_strand_id
1 'polypeptide(L)' 'MPQETWSAVDSYLTQALTPDAAGLAWALEANASAGLPAIDVSATQGMLLQLIAAMIGARRILEI' A
#
# COMPACT_ATOMS: atom_id res chain seq x y z
N MET A 1 -12.51 -2.13 -18.80
CA MET A 1 -13.10 -1.37 -17.68
C MET A 1 -12.43 0.00 -17.63
N PRO A 2 -13.16 1.11 -17.41
CA PRO A 2 -12.58 2.45 -17.31
C PRO A 2 -11.67 2.60 -16.09
N GLN A 3 -10.64 3.45 -16.19
CA GLN A 3 -9.69 3.74 -15.10
C GLN A 3 -10.39 4.29 -13.84
N GLU A 4 -11.45 5.08 -14.03
CA GLU A 4 -12.25 5.64 -12.94
C GLU A 4 -12.90 4.56 -12.08
N THR A 5 -13.43 3.51 -12.71
CA THR A 5 -14.05 2.39 -11.99
C THR A 5 -13.02 1.66 -11.12
N TRP A 6 -11.82 1.41 -11.65
CA TRP A 6 -10.74 0.78 -10.87
C TRP A 6 -10.28 1.67 -9.71
N SER A 7 -10.18 2.97 -9.93
CA SER A 7 -9.79 3.94 -8.89
C SER A 7 -10.84 4.00 -7.77
N ALA A 8 -12.13 3.94 -8.12
CA ALA A 8 -13.22 3.91 -7.16
C ALA A 8 -13.23 2.62 -6.33
N VAL A 9 -12.98 1.47 -6.96
CA VAL A 9 -12.87 0.18 -6.28
C VAL A 9 -11.67 0.17 -5.32
N ASP A 10 -10.51 0.64 -5.76
CA ASP A 10 -9.32 0.68 -4.90
C ASP A 10 -9.50 1.63 -3.71
N SER A 11 -10.15 2.79 -3.93
CA SER A 11 -10.51 3.72 -2.85
C SER A 11 -11.46 3.08 -1.84
N TYR A 12 -12.49 2.37 -2.31
CA TYR A 12 -13.44 1.67 -1.45
C TYR A 12 -12.74 0.60 -0.59
N LEU A 13 -11.90 -0.22 -1.21
CA LEU A 13 -11.14 -1.26 -0.51
C LEU A 13 -10.16 -0.69 0.49
N THR A 14 -9.44 0.37 0.12
CA THR A 14 -8.51 1.08 1.01
C THR A 14 -9.24 1.58 2.25
N GLN A 15 -10.39 2.24 2.10
CA GLN A 15 -11.18 2.72 3.24
C GLN A 15 -11.70 1.59 4.12
N ALA A 16 -12.15 0.48 3.52
CA ALA A 16 -12.72 -0.65 4.26
C ALA A 16 -11.67 -1.50 4.98
N LEU A 17 -10.49 -1.67 4.42
CA LEU A 17 -9.49 -2.64 4.86
C LEU A 17 -8.27 -2.00 5.55
N THR A 18 -8.01 -0.72 5.30
CA THR A 18 -6.83 -0.01 5.84
C THR A 18 -7.18 1.27 6.61
N PRO A 19 -8.11 1.22 7.59
CA PRO A 19 -8.58 2.42 8.30
C PRO A 19 -7.47 3.15 9.08
N ASP A 20 -6.44 2.44 9.53
CA ASP A 20 -5.35 2.96 10.37
C ASP A 20 -4.01 3.07 9.62
N ALA A 21 -4.02 3.30 8.31
CA ALA A 21 -2.80 3.46 7.50
C ALA A 21 -1.97 4.72 7.83
N ALA A 22 -2.10 5.28 9.04
CA ALA A 22 -1.39 6.46 9.51
C ALA A 22 0.15 6.36 9.39
N GLY A 23 0.70 5.14 9.47
CA GLY A 23 2.14 4.90 9.26
C GLY A 23 2.61 5.08 7.81
N LEU A 24 1.71 4.95 6.82
CA LEU A 24 2.04 5.05 5.39
C LEU A 24 2.17 6.50 4.93
N ALA A 25 1.40 7.42 5.51
CA ALA A 25 1.35 8.82 5.10
C ALA A 25 2.73 9.50 5.18
N TRP A 26 3.48 9.24 6.25
CA TRP A 26 4.81 9.81 6.44
C TRP A 26 5.80 9.34 5.37
N ALA A 27 5.78 8.05 5.00
CA ALA A 27 6.68 7.52 3.98
C ALA A 27 6.38 8.11 2.59
N LEU A 28 5.09 8.22 2.23
CA LEU A 28 4.67 8.84 0.97
C LEU A 28 5.07 10.31 0.89
N GLU A 29 4.90 11.06 1.98
CA GLU A 29 5.30 12.48 2.06
C GLU A 29 6.82 12.65 1.97
N ALA A 30 7.59 11.76 2.61
CA ALA A 30 9.05 11.75 2.51
C ALA A 30 9.52 11.47 1.07
N ASN A 31 8.92 10.48 0.40
CA ASN A 31 9.24 10.14 -1.00
C ASN A 31 8.93 11.31 -1.94
N ALA A 32 7.77 11.94 -1.79
CA ALA A 32 7.39 13.11 -2.55
C ALA A 32 8.35 14.29 -2.32
N SER A 33 8.71 14.55 -1.06
CA SER A 33 9.65 15.63 -0.69
C SER A 33 11.07 15.39 -1.21
N ALA A 34 11.47 14.13 -1.36
CA ALA A 34 12.74 13.74 -1.96
C ALA A 34 12.71 13.73 -3.51
N GLY A 35 11.57 14.02 -4.13
CA GLY A 35 11.42 14.03 -5.59
C GLY A 35 11.42 12.63 -6.21
N LEU A 36 11.09 11.59 -5.43
CA LEU A 36 10.99 10.23 -5.94
C LEU A 36 9.73 10.07 -6.81
N PRO A 37 9.77 9.22 -7.87
CA PRO A 37 8.59 8.86 -8.61
C PRO A 37 7.56 8.16 -7.70
N ALA A 38 6.26 8.39 -7.94
CA ALA A 38 5.17 7.71 -7.24
C ALA A 38 5.00 6.26 -7.73
N ILE A 39 5.99 5.42 -7.44
CA ILE A 39 6.04 3.99 -7.79
C ILE A 39 5.74 3.06 -6.61
N ASP A 40 5.36 3.64 -5.46
CA ASP A 40 4.93 2.89 -4.29
C ASP A 40 3.75 1.97 -4.64
N VAL A 41 3.68 0.80 -3.99
CA VAL A 41 2.50 -0.06 -4.08
C VAL A 41 1.28 0.65 -3.48
N SER A 42 0.07 0.32 -3.97
CA SER A 42 -1.16 0.83 -3.35
C SER A 42 -1.29 0.35 -1.90
N ALA A 43 -2.09 1.03 -1.09
CA ALA A 43 -2.34 0.62 0.30
C ALA A 43 -2.88 -0.82 0.40
N THR A 44 -3.78 -1.20 -0.50
CA THR A 44 -4.36 -2.54 -0.59
C THR A 44 -3.31 -3.59 -0.98
N GLN A 45 -2.38 -3.26 -1.87
CA GLN A 45 -1.25 -4.11 -2.25
C GLN A 45 -0.24 -4.27 -1.10
N GLY A 46 0.06 -3.20 -0.36
CA GLY A 46 0.90 -3.26 0.83
C GLY A 46 0.31 -4.19 1.91
N MET A 47 -1.00 -4.10 2.14
CA MET A 47 -1.70 -5.01 3.06
C MET A 47 -1.66 -6.46 2.58
N LEU A 48 -1.77 -6.71 1.26
CA LEU A 48 -1.60 -8.05 0.72
C LEU A 48 -0.21 -8.62 1.03
N LEU A 49 0.86 -7.84 0.86
CA LEU A 49 2.22 -8.26 1.21
C LEU A 49 2.34 -8.59 2.70
N GLN A 50 1.76 -7.76 3.58
CA GLN A 50 1.69 -8.02 5.01
C GLN A 50 0.97 -9.34 5.32
N LEU A 51 -0.19 -9.58 4.71
CA LEU A 51 -0.96 -10.81 4.89
C LEU A 51 -0.18 -12.03 4.41
N ILE A 52 0.49 -11.96 3.26
CA ILE A 52 1.33 -13.04 2.76
C ILE A 52 2.45 -13.35 3.76
N ALA A 53 3.18 -12.33 4.22
CA ALA A 53 4.24 -12.50 5.21
C ALA A 53 3.73 -13.15 6.50
N ALA A 54 2.55 -12.75 6.98
CA ALA A 54 1.92 -13.34 8.15
C ALA A 54 1.49 -14.79 7.93
N MET A 55 0.84 -15.09 6.80
CA MET A 55 0.36 -16.44 6.45
C MET A 55 1.49 -17.46 6.35
N ILE A 56 2.65 -17.07 5.81
CA ILE A 56 3.81 -17.95 5.71
C ILE A 56 4.67 -17.96 6.99
N GLY A 57 4.30 -17.19 8.01
CA GLY A 57 5.06 -17.07 9.25
C GLY A 57 6.46 -16.47 9.05
N ALA A 58 6.63 -15.53 8.11
CA ALA A 58 7.91 -14.93 7.79
C ALA A 58 8.59 -14.36 9.05
N ARG A 59 9.85 -14.74 9.28
CA ARG A 59 10.69 -14.20 10.36
C ARG A 59 11.78 -13.25 9.85
N ARG A 60 12.08 -13.34 8.55
CA ARG A 60 13.06 -12.52 7.85
C ARG A 60 12.51 -12.25 6.46
N ILE A 61 12.47 -10.99 6.06
CA ILE A 61 12.01 -10.52 4.75
C ILE A 61 13.17 -9.76 4.13
N LEU A 62 13.43 -10.03 2.85
CA LEU A 62 14.35 -9.26 2.03
C LEU A 62 13.53 -8.43 1.05
N GLU A 63 13.82 -7.13 1.00
CA GLU A 63 13.30 -6.17 0.02
C GLU A 63 14.49 -5.67 -0.81
N ILE A 64 14.31 -5.49 -2.12
CA ILE A 64 15.36 -5.13 -3.09
C ILE A 64 15.03 -3.79 -3.71
#